data_AF-A0A2T7X1W9-F1
#
_entry.id   AF-A0A2T7X1W9-F1
#
_cell.length_a   1.000
_cell.length_b   1.000
_cell.length_c   1.000
_cell.angle_alpha   90.00
_cell.angle_beta   90.00
_cell.angle_gamma   90.00
#
_symmetry.space_group_name_H-M   'P 1'
#
loop_
_entity.id
_entity.type
_entity.pdbx_description
1 polymer ?
#
loop_
_entity_poly.entity_id
_entity_poly.type
_entity_poly.pdbx_seq_one_letter_code
_entity_poly.pdbx_strand_id
1 'polypeptide(L)'
;MTDDRTTISRAPISRRTVVTSAAWSIPLIAVAAAAPLAAASVGGADLASTLGTPVDTVFDTGFGPILTFSMPTQLTIANNGTIDSVAGATATLTYDGWLWALTPSGTGVTASGTAGSLVLTLPAITAGASLTIDLGVALQPDAAFETSEWVPIYNRDDDATVTVTIAGDDITGNNGEFLVIPVVTN
;
A
#
# COMPACT_ATOMS: atom_id res chain seq x y z
N MET A 1 72.39 -57.10 28.27
CA MET A 1 72.19 -55.64 28.24
C MET A 1 71.35 -55.40 27.00
N THR A 2 70.04 -55.43 27.19
CA THR A 2 69.07 -55.80 26.15
C THR A 2 68.30 -54.55 25.73
N ASP A 3 68.34 -54.31 24.43
CA ASP A 3 67.79 -53.18 23.67
C ASP A 3 66.25 -53.16 23.78
N ASP A 4 65.69 -52.19 24.49
CA ASP A 4 64.24 -51.97 24.60
C ASP A 4 63.80 -50.95 23.54
N ARG A 5 63.37 -51.48 22.38
CA ARG A 5 62.77 -50.68 21.30
C ARG A 5 61.29 -50.46 21.59
N THR A 6 60.98 -49.37 22.29
CA THR A 6 59.61 -48.85 22.41
C THR A 6 59.04 -48.51 21.04
N THR A 7 58.20 -49.41 20.53
CA THR A 7 57.44 -49.23 19.29
C THR A 7 56.15 -48.50 19.66
N ILE A 8 56.06 -47.19 19.36
CA ILE A 8 54.85 -46.40 19.63
C ILE A 8 53.77 -46.79 18.60
N SER A 9 52.86 -47.68 18.99
CA SER A 9 51.65 -47.99 18.25
C SER A 9 50.68 -46.80 18.31
N ARG A 10 50.56 -46.04 17.22
CA ARG A 10 49.49 -45.06 17.04
C ARG A 10 48.18 -45.79 16.79
N ALA A 11 47.24 -45.73 17.74
CA ALA A 11 45.89 -46.19 17.53
C ALA A 11 45.23 -45.38 16.39
N PRO A 12 44.59 -46.03 15.40
CA PRO A 12 43.85 -45.30 14.36
C PRO A 12 42.61 -44.63 14.98
N ILE A 13 42.50 -43.32 14.80
CA ILE A 13 41.32 -42.55 15.22
C ILE A 13 40.09 -43.14 14.52
N SER A 14 39.14 -43.59 15.33
CA SER A 14 37.87 -44.16 14.87
C SER A 14 37.07 -43.11 14.08
N ARG A 15 36.78 -43.42 12.81
CA ARG A 15 35.93 -42.62 11.92
C ARG A 15 34.50 -42.41 12.44
N ARG A 16 34.08 -43.14 13.47
CA ARG A 16 32.75 -43.01 14.09
C ARG A 16 32.60 -41.80 15.03
N THR A 17 33.68 -41.10 15.35
CA THR A 17 33.64 -39.97 16.31
C THR A 17 33.33 -38.63 15.64
N VAL A 18 33.36 -38.55 14.30
CA VAL A 18 33.20 -37.27 13.58
C VAL A 18 31.73 -36.98 13.22
N VAL A 19 30.79 -37.91 13.45
CA VAL A 19 29.39 -37.75 13.02
C VAL A 19 28.45 -37.36 14.17
N THR A 20 28.93 -37.26 15.41
CA THR A 20 28.05 -37.05 16.58
C THR A 20 28.04 -35.63 17.15
N SER A 21 28.72 -34.66 16.51
CA SER A 21 28.58 -33.23 16.86
C SER A 21 27.57 -32.48 16.00
N ALA A 22 26.99 -33.11 14.98
CA ALA A 22 26.01 -32.47 14.07
C ALA A 22 24.54 -32.69 14.45
N ALA A 23 24.25 -33.44 15.52
CA ALA A 23 22.87 -33.83 15.85
C ALA A 23 22.16 -32.90 16.85
N TRP A 24 22.84 -31.91 17.42
CA TRP A 24 22.28 -31.04 18.48
C TRP A 24 22.28 -29.55 18.15
N SER A 25 22.51 -29.18 16.89
CA SER A 25 22.28 -27.83 16.39
C SER A 25 21.09 -27.84 15.45
N ILE A 26 19.89 -28.12 15.99
CA ILE A 26 18.66 -27.65 15.33
C ILE A 26 18.76 -26.12 15.35
N PRO A 27 18.74 -25.42 14.20
CA PRO A 27 18.81 -23.98 14.22
C PRO A 27 17.60 -23.46 14.99
N LEU A 28 17.86 -22.89 16.17
CA LEU A 28 16.94 -22.11 16.98
C LEU A 28 16.56 -20.77 16.29
N ILE A 29 16.53 -20.77 14.96
CA ILE A 29 16.18 -19.63 14.10
C ILE A 29 14.76 -19.79 13.55
N ALA A 30 14.20 -21.01 13.56
CA ALA A 30 12.84 -21.26 13.09
C ALA A 30 11.73 -20.79 14.07
N VAL A 31 12.03 -20.59 15.36
CA VAL A 31 11.02 -20.18 16.37
C VAL A 31 11.06 -18.68 16.69
N ALA A 32 12.13 -17.97 16.37
CA ALA A 32 12.15 -16.51 16.48
C ALA A 32 11.58 -15.80 15.23
N ALA A 33 11.64 -16.44 14.06
CA ALA A 33 11.09 -15.88 12.81
C ALA A 33 9.57 -16.11 12.64
N ALA A 34 8.96 -17.01 13.41
CA ALA A 34 7.51 -17.20 13.43
C ALA A 34 6.79 -16.28 14.46
N ALA A 35 7.53 -15.74 15.43
CA ALA A 35 6.96 -14.87 16.46
C ALA A 35 6.41 -13.52 15.94
N PRO A 36 6.94 -12.90 14.85
CA PRO A 36 6.28 -11.71 14.29
C PRO A 36 5.06 -12.05 13.43
N LEU A 37 4.90 -13.29 12.95
CA LEU A 37 3.80 -13.67 12.07
C LEU A 37 2.61 -14.27 12.83
N ALA A 38 2.84 -14.92 13.97
CA ALA A 38 1.76 -15.42 14.84
C ALA A 38 1.14 -14.31 15.72
N ALA A 39 1.84 -13.18 15.91
CA ALA A 39 1.29 -11.99 16.57
C ALA A 39 0.42 -11.12 15.63
N ALA A 40 0.46 -11.35 14.32
CA ALA A 40 -0.38 -10.70 13.32
C ALA A 40 -1.77 -11.37 13.14
N SER A 41 -2.10 -12.36 13.99
CA SER A 41 -3.35 -13.14 13.89
C SER A 41 -4.30 -12.93 15.07
N VAL A 42 -3.99 -12.03 16.02
CA VAL A 42 -5.02 -11.49 16.92
C VAL A 42 -5.74 -10.34 16.19
N GLY A 43 -6.11 -10.62 14.95
CA GLY A 43 -6.62 -9.66 14.00
C GLY A 43 -7.96 -9.13 14.46
N GLY A 44 -8.09 -7.82 14.50
CA GLY A 44 -9.33 -7.21 14.96
C GLY A 44 -9.55 -5.82 14.40
N ALA A 45 -8.56 -5.21 13.75
CA ALA A 45 -8.82 -4.10 12.86
C ALA A 45 -9.42 -4.68 11.56
N ASP A 46 -10.49 -4.05 11.08
CA ASP A 46 -11.17 -4.36 9.81
C ASP A 46 -11.30 -3.03 9.07
N LEU A 47 -10.29 -2.70 8.28
CA LEU A 47 -10.23 -1.45 7.54
C LEU A 47 -10.88 -1.61 6.15
N ALA A 48 -12.00 -0.93 5.95
CA ALA A 48 -12.70 -0.88 4.67
C ALA A 48 -12.64 0.53 4.08
N SER A 49 -12.25 0.65 2.81
CA SER A 49 -12.32 1.91 2.05
C SER A 49 -13.66 2.08 1.33
N THR A 50 -14.13 3.32 1.27
CA THR A 50 -15.24 3.73 0.39
C THR A 50 -14.96 5.13 -0.19
N LEU A 51 -15.02 5.26 -1.51
CA LEU A 51 -14.89 6.48 -2.28
C LEU A 51 -16.25 7.16 -2.29
N GLY A 52 -16.23 8.47 -2.07
CA GLY A 52 -17.41 9.30 -2.12
C GLY A 52 -18.03 9.31 -3.51
N THR A 53 -19.29 9.74 -3.58
CA THR A 53 -19.99 9.92 -4.86
C THR A 53 -19.18 10.85 -5.76
N PRO A 54 -18.93 10.47 -7.03
CA PRO A 54 -18.26 11.33 -7.98
C PRO A 54 -18.97 12.68 -8.12
N VAL A 55 -18.18 13.74 -8.19
CA VAL A 55 -18.65 15.10 -8.45
C VAL A 55 -18.03 15.58 -9.75
N ASP A 56 -18.87 16.10 -10.63
CA ASP A 56 -18.44 16.65 -11.90
C ASP A 56 -17.60 17.91 -11.66
N THR A 57 -16.35 17.85 -12.08
CA THR A 57 -15.43 18.98 -12.14
C THR A 57 -15.43 19.49 -13.57
N VAL A 58 -15.87 20.74 -13.75
CA VAL A 58 -15.98 21.39 -15.04
C VAL A 58 -14.84 22.39 -15.20
N PHE A 59 -14.07 22.23 -16.27
CA PHE A 59 -13.11 23.25 -16.69
C PHE A 59 -13.71 24.11 -17.80
N ASP A 60 -13.93 25.38 -17.46
CA ASP A 60 -14.48 26.40 -18.35
C ASP A 60 -13.43 27.50 -18.58
N THR A 61 -13.26 27.89 -19.84
CA THR A 61 -12.39 29.01 -20.25
C THR A 61 -13.15 30.32 -20.46
N GLY A 62 -14.45 30.34 -20.15
CA GLY A 62 -15.36 31.46 -20.36
C GLY A 62 -16.15 31.39 -21.67
N PHE A 63 -15.93 30.37 -22.50
CA PHE A 63 -16.69 30.10 -23.74
C PHE A 63 -17.50 28.80 -23.68
N GLY A 64 -17.51 28.10 -22.54
CA GLY A 64 -18.17 26.83 -22.33
C GLY A 64 -17.24 25.76 -21.73
N PRO A 65 -17.80 24.66 -21.22
CA PRO A 65 -17.03 23.58 -20.63
C PRO A 65 -16.18 22.89 -21.71
N ILE A 66 -14.86 23.00 -21.58
CA ILE A 66 -13.91 22.31 -22.47
C ILE A 66 -13.72 20.86 -22.01
N LEU A 67 -13.84 20.61 -20.71
CA LEU A 67 -13.65 19.29 -20.13
C LEU A 67 -14.52 19.13 -18.90
N THR A 68 -15.23 18.00 -18.82
CA THR A 68 -15.94 17.58 -17.61
C THR A 68 -15.51 16.17 -17.26
N PHE A 69 -15.16 15.95 -15.99
CA PHE A 69 -14.90 14.61 -15.47
C PHE A 69 -15.46 14.48 -14.05
N SER A 70 -15.85 13.27 -13.67
CA SER A 70 -16.54 13.01 -12.41
C SER A 70 -15.61 12.33 -11.42
N MET A 71 -15.05 13.04 -10.44
CA MET A 71 -14.10 12.46 -9.47
C MET A 71 -14.71 12.24 -8.10
N PRO A 72 -14.28 11.18 -7.37
CA PRO A 72 -14.56 11.12 -5.96
C PRO A 72 -13.84 12.27 -5.25
N THR A 73 -14.57 13.04 -4.46
CA THR A 73 -14.01 14.15 -3.67
C THR A 73 -13.59 13.70 -2.27
N GLN A 74 -14.02 12.51 -1.85
CA GLN A 74 -13.74 11.99 -0.51
C GLN A 74 -13.35 10.52 -0.59
N LEU A 75 -12.50 10.11 0.34
CA LEU A 75 -12.22 8.73 0.70
C LEU A 75 -12.57 8.55 2.17
N THR A 76 -13.43 7.59 2.46
CA THR A 76 -13.75 7.18 3.83
C THR A 76 -13.07 5.85 4.12
N ILE A 77 -12.38 5.76 5.25
CA ILE A 77 -11.81 4.51 5.76
C ILE A 77 -12.52 4.19 7.07
N ALA A 78 -13.32 3.14 7.08
CA ALA A 78 -14.00 2.66 8.27
C ALA A 78 -13.16 1.58 8.96
N ASN A 79 -13.08 1.62 10.28
CA ASN A 79 -12.63 0.48 11.07
C ASN A 79 -13.87 -0.26 11.59
N ASN A 80 -14.31 -1.30 10.87
CA ASN A 80 -15.42 -2.16 11.27
C ASN A 80 -15.01 -3.18 12.35
N GLY A 81 -13.76 -3.11 12.78
CA GLY A 81 -13.14 -3.99 13.73
C GLY A 81 -13.61 -3.78 15.16
N THR A 82 -13.11 -4.66 16.04
CA THR A 82 -13.39 -4.60 17.48
C THR A 82 -12.27 -3.93 18.28
N ILE A 83 -11.16 -3.61 17.62
CA ILE A 83 -10.00 -2.92 18.21
C ILE A 83 -9.62 -1.72 17.33
N ASP A 84 -8.94 -0.75 17.94
CA ASP A 84 -8.40 0.41 17.22
C ASP A 84 -7.35 -0.04 16.20
N SER A 85 -7.33 0.63 15.05
CA SER A 85 -6.31 0.37 14.04
C SER A 85 -4.94 0.91 14.47
N VAL A 86 -3.89 0.33 13.91
CA VAL A 86 -2.51 0.76 14.22
C VAL A 86 -2.23 2.10 13.55
N ALA A 87 -1.77 3.08 14.35
CA ALA A 87 -1.28 4.35 13.79
C ALA A 87 -0.11 4.09 12.84
N GLY A 88 -0.15 4.71 11.66
CA GLY A 88 0.83 4.46 10.61
C GLY A 88 0.40 3.40 9.59
N ALA A 89 -0.82 2.84 9.71
CA ALA A 89 -1.45 2.11 8.61
C ALA A 89 -1.43 2.96 7.32
N THR A 90 -1.34 2.31 6.16
CA THR A 90 -1.16 3.02 4.90
C THR A 90 -2.30 2.73 3.92
N ALA A 91 -2.80 3.76 3.26
CA ALA A 91 -3.68 3.62 2.10
C ALA A 91 -2.94 4.08 0.83
N THR A 92 -2.86 3.21 -0.17
CA THR A 92 -2.29 3.53 -1.48
C THR A 92 -3.40 3.93 -2.43
N LEU A 93 -3.29 5.11 -3.05
CA LEU A 93 -4.19 5.56 -4.11
C LEU A 93 -3.44 5.50 -5.43
N THR A 94 -3.97 4.74 -6.38
CA THR A 94 -3.47 4.67 -7.76
C THR A 94 -4.52 5.25 -8.69
N TYR A 95 -4.12 6.15 -9.58
CA TYR A 95 -5.04 6.83 -10.47
C TYR A 95 -4.36 7.37 -11.74
N ASP A 96 -5.14 7.88 -12.69
CA ASP A 96 -4.63 8.41 -13.95
C ASP A 96 -4.09 9.86 -13.79
N GLY A 97 -2.84 9.99 -13.30
CA GLY A 97 -2.27 11.26 -12.86
C GLY A 97 -1.74 12.21 -13.93
N TRP A 98 -2.01 11.99 -15.21
CA TRP A 98 -1.46 12.81 -16.29
C TRP A 98 -2.12 14.18 -16.42
N LEU A 99 -3.42 14.27 -16.17
CA LEU A 99 -4.19 15.51 -16.33
C LEU A 99 -4.46 16.20 -15.00
N TRP A 100 -4.60 15.42 -13.93
CA TRP A 100 -5.04 15.90 -12.62
C TRP A 100 -4.16 15.34 -11.50
N ALA A 101 -4.12 16.09 -10.41
CA ALA A 101 -3.50 15.72 -9.15
C ALA A 101 -4.60 15.57 -8.10
N LEU A 102 -4.45 14.57 -7.25
CA LEU A 102 -5.15 14.55 -5.98
C LEU A 102 -4.28 15.27 -4.94
N THR A 103 -4.93 16.01 -4.05
CA THR A 103 -4.28 16.66 -2.91
C THR A 103 -4.96 16.23 -1.60
N PRO A 104 -4.76 14.97 -1.15
CA PRO A 104 -5.50 14.43 -0.04
C PRO A 104 -5.21 15.20 1.25
N SER A 105 -6.26 15.50 2.01
CA SER A 105 -6.17 16.20 3.28
C SER A 105 -7.15 15.61 4.29
N GLY A 106 -6.73 15.54 5.54
CA GLY A 106 -7.49 14.95 6.63
C GLY A 106 -6.74 15.11 7.94
N THR A 107 -7.46 15.09 9.05
CA THR A 107 -6.83 15.26 10.37
C THR A 107 -5.90 14.09 10.66
N GLY A 108 -4.61 14.36 10.87
CA GLY A 108 -3.61 13.33 11.16
C GLY A 108 -3.20 12.48 9.96
N VAL A 109 -3.68 12.79 8.75
CA VAL A 109 -3.30 12.11 7.51
C VAL A 109 -2.13 12.85 6.87
N THR A 110 -1.11 12.10 6.47
CA THR A 110 -0.02 12.64 5.65
C THR A 110 0.01 11.95 4.31
N ALA A 111 0.03 12.72 3.23
CA ALA A 111 0.17 12.21 1.86
C ALA A 111 1.62 12.32 1.37
N SER A 112 2.07 11.31 0.64
CA SER A 112 3.37 11.28 -0.03
C SER A 112 3.25 10.57 -1.37
N GLY A 113 4.26 10.70 -2.24
CA GLY A 113 4.25 10.08 -3.56
C GLY A 113 4.19 11.11 -4.69
N THR A 114 3.73 10.66 -5.85
CA THR A 114 3.64 11.46 -7.07
C THR A 114 2.24 11.41 -7.66
N ALA A 115 1.96 12.28 -8.63
CA ALA A 115 0.74 12.17 -9.41
C ALA A 115 0.54 10.75 -9.94
N GLY A 116 -0.68 10.23 -9.78
CA GLY A 116 -1.07 8.88 -10.18
C GLY A 116 -0.71 7.76 -9.20
N SER A 117 0.12 8.04 -8.18
CA SER A 117 0.42 7.07 -7.12
C SER A 117 0.78 7.79 -5.81
N LEU A 118 -0.19 7.80 -4.88
CA LEU A 118 -0.04 8.41 -3.56
C LEU A 118 -0.10 7.35 -2.47
N VAL A 119 0.67 7.57 -1.41
CA VAL A 119 0.61 6.79 -0.17
C VAL A 119 0.18 7.73 0.95
N LEU A 120 -0.94 7.39 1.57
CA LEU A 120 -1.47 8.06 2.75
C LEU A 120 -1.05 7.29 3.98
N THR A 121 -0.41 7.96 4.93
CA THR A 121 -0.21 7.45 6.28
C THR A 121 -1.37 7.90 7.15
N LEU A 122 -2.02 6.94 7.80
CA LEU A 122 -3.24 7.13 8.56
C LEU A 122 -2.95 7.26 10.06
N PRO A 123 -3.73 8.08 10.80
CA PRO A 123 -3.77 7.98 12.25
C PRO A 123 -4.43 6.65 12.68
N ALA A 124 -4.35 6.32 13.97
CA ALA A 124 -5.18 5.25 14.51
C ALA A 124 -6.67 5.60 14.34
N ILE A 125 -7.45 4.65 13.84
CA ILE A 125 -8.90 4.76 13.67
C ILE A 125 -9.55 3.91 14.75
N THR A 126 -10.32 4.55 15.63
CA THR A 126 -11.00 3.85 16.73
C THR A 126 -11.92 2.74 16.21
N ALA A 127 -12.05 1.65 16.95
CA ALA A 127 -12.99 0.57 16.63
C ALA A 127 -14.42 1.12 16.41
N GLY A 128 -15.04 0.74 15.29
CA GLY A 128 -16.37 1.21 14.88
C GLY A 128 -16.42 2.66 14.36
N ALA A 129 -15.30 3.36 14.27
CA ALA A 129 -15.24 4.73 13.75
C ALA A 129 -14.83 4.77 12.27
N SER A 130 -14.90 5.97 11.68
CA SER A 130 -14.45 6.21 10.32
C SER A 130 -13.59 7.47 10.24
N LEU A 131 -12.61 7.43 9.33
CA LEU A 131 -11.78 8.55 8.95
C LEU A 131 -12.20 9.02 7.56
N THR A 132 -12.55 10.29 7.43
CA THR A 132 -12.84 10.92 6.14
C THR A 132 -11.64 11.75 5.69
N ILE A 133 -11.25 11.55 4.44
CA ILE A 133 -10.14 12.22 3.77
C ILE A 133 -10.72 12.95 2.58
N ASP A 134 -10.56 14.27 2.53
CA ASP A 134 -10.86 15.06 1.35
C ASP A 134 -9.76 14.79 0.33
N LEU A 135 -10.12 14.36 -0.88
CA LEU A 135 -9.15 13.99 -1.88
C LEU A 135 -8.56 15.21 -2.59
N GLY A 136 -9.29 16.32 -2.68
CA GLY A 136 -8.93 17.54 -3.39
C GLY A 136 -8.53 17.30 -4.86
N VAL A 137 -9.11 18.01 -5.82
CA VAL A 137 -8.75 17.82 -7.23
C VAL A 137 -8.15 19.09 -7.80
N ALA A 138 -6.98 18.98 -8.43
CA ALA A 138 -6.30 20.06 -9.12
C ALA A 138 -5.84 19.61 -10.50
N LEU A 139 -5.71 20.54 -11.46
CA LEU A 139 -5.01 20.26 -12.71
C LEU A 139 -3.52 20.10 -12.47
N GLN A 140 -2.89 19.19 -13.22
CA GLN A 140 -1.44 19.16 -13.29
C GLN A 140 -0.96 20.47 -13.92
N PRO A 141 0.05 21.14 -13.35
CA PRO A 141 0.60 22.37 -13.93
C PRO A 141 1.23 22.12 -15.31
N ASP A 142 1.65 20.88 -15.57
CA ASP A 142 2.24 20.44 -16.84
C ASP A 142 1.20 19.81 -17.78
N ALA A 143 -0.09 19.84 -17.44
CA ALA A 143 -1.16 19.57 -18.39
C ALA A 143 -1.18 20.74 -19.38
N ALA A 144 -0.26 20.70 -20.34
CA ALA A 144 -0.12 21.68 -21.39
C ALA A 144 -1.38 21.65 -22.25
N PHE A 145 -2.29 22.59 -22.00
CA PHE A 145 -3.26 22.98 -22.99
C PHE A 145 -2.49 23.78 -24.04
N GLU A 146 -2.30 23.24 -25.24
CA GLU A 146 -1.79 23.99 -26.39
C GLU A 146 -2.79 25.10 -26.71
N THR A 147 -2.62 26.28 -26.09
CA THR A 147 -3.54 27.42 -26.24
C THR A 147 -3.66 27.94 -27.69
N SER A 148 -2.82 27.47 -28.61
CA SER A 148 -2.82 27.84 -30.02
C SER A 148 -3.66 26.94 -30.93
N GLU A 149 -4.02 25.75 -30.49
CA GLU A 149 -4.97 24.89 -31.19
C GLU A 149 -6.06 24.55 -30.19
N TRP A 150 -7.28 25.03 -30.43
CA TRP A 150 -8.50 24.62 -29.71
C TRP A 150 -8.85 23.15 -29.98
N VAL A 151 -7.84 22.30 -30.07
CA VAL A 151 -7.93 20.87 -30.19
C VAL A 151 -7.81 20.36 -28.77
N PRO A 152 -8.86 19.77 -28.18
CA PRO A 152 -8.65 18.97 -27.00
C PRO A 152 -7.60 17.90 -27.39
N ILE A 153 -6.41 17.96 -26.79
CA ILE A 153 -5.40 16.87 -26.84
C ILE A 153 -6.00 15.57 -26.28
N TYR A 154 -7.20 15.68 -25.70
CA TYR A 154 -8.06 14.64 -25.21
C TYR A 154 -8.68 13.81 -26.35
N ASN A 155 -7.91 12.85 -26.87
CA ASN A 155 -8.44 11.76 -27.68
C ASN A 155 -8.31 10.42 -26.95
N ARG A 156 -8.56 10.45 -25.64
CA ARG A 156 -8.61 9.25 -24.80
C ARG A 156 -10.06 9.05 -24.37
N ASP A 157 -10.79 8.25 -25.14
CA ASP A 157 -12.09 7.69 -24.75
C ASP A 157 -11.95 6.62 -23.65
N ASP A 158 -10.78 6.52 -23.00
CA ASP A 158 -10.54 5.59 -21.91
C ASP A 158 -11.06 6.20 -20.61
N ASP A 159 -11.96 5.49 -19.94
CA ASP A 159 -12.39 5.84 -18.59
C ASP A 159 -11.18 5.94 -17.65
N ALA A 160 -11.13 7.03 -16.87
CA ALA A 160 -10.14 7.15 -15.80
C ALA A 160 -10.47 6.17 -14.67
N THR A 161 -9.47 5.75 -13.89
CA THR A 161 -9.71 4.85 -12.76
C THR A 161 -9.06 5.38 -11.49
N VAL A 162 -9.68 5.09 -10.35
CA VAL A 162 -9.11 5.30 -9.02
C VAL A 162 -9.18 3.99 -8.27
N THR A 163 -8.03 3.52 -7.80
CA THR A 163 -7.89 2.31 -7.00
C THR A 163 -7.33 2.69 -5.64
N VAL A 164 -7.98 2.22 -4.57
CA VAL A 164 -7.50 2.37 -3.19
C VAL A 164 -7.08 0.99 -2.67
N THR A 165 -5.95 0.91 -1.99
CA THR A 165 -5.53 -0.31 -1.31
C THR A 165 -5.00 -0.01 0.08
N ILE A 166 -5.60 -0.60 1.11
CA ILE A 166 -5.23 -0.42 2.52
C ILE A 166 -4.26 -1.52 2.97
N ALA A 167 -3.23 -1.14 3.72
CA ALA A 167 -2.35 -2.04 4.43
C ALA A 167 -2.39 -1.74 5.93
N GLY A 168 -2.12 -2.77 6.75
CA GLY A 168 -2.35 -2.73 8.20
C GLY A 168 -3.76 -3.17 8.62
N ASP A 169 -4.50 -3.77 7.68
CA ASP A 169 -5.70 -4.53 7.99
C ASP A 169 -5.38 -5.99 8.30
N ASP A 170 -6.15 -6.59 9.19
CA ASP A 170 -5.97 -7.98 9.59
C ASP A 170 -6.89 -8.95 8.81
N ILE A 171 -7.85 -8.42 8.04
CA ILE A 171 -8.77 -9.19 7.21
C ILE A 171 -8.27 -9.14 5.75
N THR A 172 -8.36 -10.26 5.06
CA THR A 172 -7.98 -10.31 3.64
C THR A 172 -9.21 -10.13 2.76
N GLY A 173 -9.19 -9.14 1.85
CA GLY A 173 -10.13 -9.03 0.73
C GLY A 173 -11.15 -7.88 0.79
N ASN A 174 -11.17 -7.11 1.87
CA ASN A 174 -11.93 -5.86 2.13
C ASN A 174 -11.07 -4.60 1.90
N ASN A 175 -9.78 -4.77 1.64
CA ASN A 175 -8.78 -3.69 1.63
C ASN A 175 -8.68 -2.93 0.32
N GLY A 176 -9.57 -3.21 -0.63
CA GLY A 176 -9.47 -2.72 -2.00
C GLY A 176 -10.76 -2.05 -2.44
N GLU A 177 -10.63 -0.88 -3.04
CA GLU A 177 -11.73 -0.23 -3.73
C GLU A 177 -11.31 0.21 -5.13
N PHE A 178 -12.25 0.16 -6.06
CA PHE A 178 -12.05 0.50 -7.45
C PHE A 178 -13.23 1.31 -7.97
N LEU A 179 -12.93 2.45 -8.58
CA LEU A 179 -13.90 3.31 -9.22
C LEU A 179 -13.47 3.62 -10.65
N VAL A 180 -14.42 3.46 -11.58
CA VAL A 180 -14.30 3.90 -12.97
C VAL A 180 -14.94 5.28 -13.10
N ILE A 181 -14.21 6.19 -13.73
CA ILE A 181 -14.59 7.59 -13.93
C ILE A 181 -14.79 7.78 -15.43
N PRO A 182 -16.04 8.00 -15.88
CA PRO A 182 -16.27 8.33 -17.27
C PRO A 182 -15.68 9.70 -17.58
N VAL A 183 -14.99 9.80 -18.73
CA VAL A 183 -14.52 11.09 -19.23
C VAL A 183 -15.33 11.49 -20.43
N VAL A 184 -15.91 12.69 -20.39
CA VAL A 184 -16.74 13.23 -21.46
C VAL A 184 -16.05 14.46 -22.05
N THR A 185 -15.69 14.36 -23.32
CA THR A 185 -15.25 15.48 -24.15
C THR A 185 -16.44 16.03 -24.93
N ASN A 186 -16.52 17.37 -25.05
CA ASN A 186 -17.48 18.06 -25.92
C ASN A 186 -16.81 18.51 -27.22
#